data_AF-A0A849QMM6-F1
#
_entry.id   AF-A0A849QMM6-F1
#
_cell.length_a   1.000
_cell.length_b   1.000
_cell.length_c   1.000
_cell.angle_alpha   90.00
_cell.angle_beta   90.00
_cell.angle_gamma   90.00
#
_symmetry.space_group_name_H-M   'P 1'
#
loop_
_entity.id
_entity.type
_entity.pdbx_description
1 polymer ?
#
loop_
_entity_poly.entity_id
_entity_poly.type
_entity_poly.pdbx_seq_one_letter_code
_entity_poly.pdbx_strand_id
1 'polypeptide(L)' 'MNEKLDYLTEFKPAYMELVNSGEIDNRIETLYSKLEQCDICPRNCGVNRLDGEIGYCQAG' A
#
# COMPACT_ATOMS: atom_id res chain seq x y z
N MET A 1 14.85 34.82 -3.56
CA MET A 1 13.97 33.75 -4.07
C MET A 1 14.81 32.49 -4.14
N ASN A 2 14.56 31.54 -3.24
CA ASN A 2 15.40 30.35 -3.11
C ASN A 2 14.97 29.32 -4.15
N GLU A 3 15.80 29.11 -5.19
CA GLU A 3 15.62 28.08 -6.24
C GLU A 3 15.25 26.69 -5.68
N LYS A 4 15.70 26.35 -4.47
CA LYS A 4 15.39 25.06 -3.84
C LYS A 4 13.92 24.87 -3.45
N LEU A 5 13.16 25.95 -3.27
CA LEU A 5 11.74 25.86 -2.88
C LEU A 5 10.82 25.65 -4.09
N ASP A 6 11.29 26.03 -5.28
CA ASP A 6 10.54 25.95 -6.55
C ASP A 6 10.52 24.52 -7.13
N TYR A 7 11.56 23.72 -6.86
CA TYR A 7 11.63 22.30 -7.25
C TYR A 7 10.57 21.42 -6.56
N LEU A 8 10.12 21.80 -5.36
CA LEU A 8 9.11 21.05 -4.61
C LEU A 8 7.67 21.41 -5.04
N THR A 9 7.47 22.53 -5.73
CA THR A 9 6.14 23.01 -6.14
C THR A 9 5.69 22.42 -7.49
N GLU A 10 6.60 21.99 -8.37
CA GLU A 10 6.23 21.32 -9.63
C GLU A 10 6.05 19.80 -9.49
N PHE A 11 6.78 19.15 -8.58
CA PHE A 11 6.65 17.70 -8.38
C PHE A 11 5.43 17.35 -7.52
N LYS A 12 4.38 16.84 -8.16
CA LYS A 12 3.23 16.24 -7.47
C LYS A 12 3.39 14.72 -7.39
N PRO A 13 3.51 14.12 -6.19
CA PRO A 13 3.54 12.68 -6.05
C PRO A 13 2.23 12.03 -6.53
N ALA A 14 2.33 10.90 -7.24
CA ALA A 14 1.15 10.19 -7.76
C ALA A 14 0.17 9.75 -6.66
N TYR A 15 0.65 9.48 -5.44
CA TYR A 15 -0.22 9.12 -4.32
C TYR A 15 -1.21 10.24 -3.94
N MET A 16 -0.89 11.51 -4.22
CA MET A 16 -1.79 12.63 -3.94
C MET A 16 -3.08 12.53 -4.76
N GLU A 17 -3.02 11.93 -5.94
CA GLU A 17 -4.22 11.71 -6.76
C GLU A 17 -5.08 10.59 -6.19
N LEU A 18 -4.45 9.55 -5.64
CA LEU A 18 -5.16 8.47 -4.95
C LEU A 18 -5.88 8.98 -3.70
N VAL A 19 -5.24 9.89 -2.95
CA VAL A 19 -5.85 10.54 -1.78
C VAL A 19 -7.00 11.45 -2.20
N ASN A 20 -6.79 12.34 -3.17
CA ASN A 20 -7.81 13.30 -3.60
C ASN A 20 -9.03 12.62 -4.27
N SER A 21 -8.84 11.47 -4.90
CA SER A 21 -9.94 10.70 -5.51
C SER A 21 -10.65 9.75 -4.54
N GLY A 22 -10.13 9.54 -3.33
CA GLY A 22 -10.63 8.52 -2.40
C GLY A 22 -10.25 7.08 -2.77
N GLU A 23 -9.54 6.88 -3.88
CA GLU A 23 -9.10 5.56 -4.33
C GLU A 23 -8.14 4.88 -3.35
N ILE A 24 -7.43 5.66 -2.53
CA ILE A 24 -6.55 5.12 -1.49
C ILE A 24 -7.32 4.26 -0.48
N ASP A 25 -8.55 4.64 -0.13
CA ASP A 25 -9.36 3.93 0.86
C ASP A 25 -9.84 2.58 0.30
N ASN A 26 -10.31 2.56 -0.95
CA ASN A 26 -10.69 1.32 -1.66
C ASN A 26 -9.54 0.31 -1.72
N ARG A 27 -8.32 0.79 -1.96
CA ARG A 27 -7.12 -0.05 -2.02
C ARG A 27 -6.74 -0.61 -0.66
N ILE A 28 -6.89 0.20 0.38
CA ILE A 28 -6.65 -0.23 1.76
C ILE A 28 -7.62 -1.35 2.11
N GLU A 29 -8.92 -1.18 1.86
CA GLU A 29 -9.94 -2.20 2.11
C GLU A 29 -9.63 -3.50 1.35
N THR A 30 -9.35 -3.38 0.05
CA THR A 30 -8.97 -4.53 -0.79
C THR A 30 -7.73 -5.25 -0.26
N LEU A 31 -6.73 -4.50 0.21
CA LEU A 31 -5.51 -5.07 0.77
C LEU A 31 -5.81 -5.82 2.06
N TYR A 32 -6.63 -5.28 2.96
CA TYR A 32 -7.01 -5.96 4.21
C TYR A 32 -7.71 -7.29 3.94
N SER A 33 -8.66 -7.35 2.99
CA SER A 33 -9.30 -8.61 2.59
C SER A 33 -8.27 -9.62 2.03
N LYS A 34 -7.29 -9.15 1.26
CA LYS A 34 -6.20 -10.02 0.76
C LYS A 34 -5.23 -10.47 1.86
N LEU A 35 -5.15 -9.77 2.99
CA LEU A 35 -4.30 -10.15 4.11
C LEU A 35 -4.93 -11.22 5.01
N GLU A 36 -6.26 -11.32 5.05
CA GLU A 36 -6.99 -12.41 5.71
C GLU A 36 -6.74 -13.78 5.05
N GLN A 37 -6.51 -13.78 3.73
CA GLN A 37 -6.09 -14.96 2.98
C GLN A 37 -4.92 -14.57 2.08
N CYS A 38 -3.70 -14.54 2.64
CA CYS A 38 -2.55 -13.96 1.97
C CYS A 38 -2.31 -14.45 0.54
N ASP A 39 -2.66 -13.53 -0.34
CA ASP A 39 -2.44 -13.34 -1.77
C ASP A 39 -1.08 -12.93 -2.36
N ILE A 40 -0.35 -12.13 -1.60
CA ILE A 40 0.46 -11.04 -2.19
C ILE A 40 1.70 -11.55 -2.95
N CYS A 41 2.20 -12.72 -2.58
CA CYS A 41 3.37 -13.31 -3.19
C CYS A 41 2.97 -14.53 -4.03
N PRO A 42 3.74 -14.89 -5.08
CA PRO A 42 3.40 -15.98 -5.99
C PRO A 42 3.32 -17.37 -5.34
N ARG A 43 3.68 -17.49 -4.06
CA ARG A 43 3.53 -18.73 -3.29
C ARG A 43 2.10 -18.98 -2.81
N ASN A 44 1.23 -17.96 -2.82
CA ASN A 44 -0.18 -18.06 -2.40
C ASN A 44 -0.37 -18.81 -1.09
N CYS A 45 0.37 -18.43 -0.04
CA CYS A 45 0.40 -19.20 1.20
C CYS A 45 -0.93 -19.17 1.98
N GLY A 46 -1.81 -18.21 1.71
CA GLY A 46 -3.16 -18.18 2.26
C GLY A 46 -3.27 -17.93 3.77
N VAL A 47 -2.14 -17.71 4.46
CA VAL A 47 -2.12 -17.38 5.91
C VAL A 47 -2.89 -16.11 6.21
N ASN A 48 -3.49 -16.04 7.39
CA ASN A 48 -4.14 -14.84 7.90
C ASN A 48 -3.12 -13.94 8.59
N ARG A 49 -2.69 -12.87 7.91
CA ARG A 49 -1.77 -11.90 8.50
C ARG A 49 -2.39 -11.05 9.60
N LEU A 50 -3.71 -10.88 9.59
CA LEU A 50 -4.39 -10.09 10.61
C LEU A 50 -4.42 -10.81 11.97
N ASP A 51 -4.28 -12.15 11.96
CA ASP A 51 -4.11 -12.98 13.16
C ASP A 51 -2.64 -13.14 13.58
N GLY A 52 -1.70 -12.50 12.86
CA GLY A 52 -0.26 -12.58 13.12
C GLY A 52 0.41 -13.85 12.59
N GLU A 53 -0.23 -14.60 11.69
CA GLU A 53 0.37 -15.79 11.09
C GLU A 53 1.54 -15.43 10.16
N ILE A 54 2.65 -16.17 10.27
CA ILE A 54 3.83 -15.98 9.45
C ILE A 54 3.81 -16.97 8.27
N GLY A 55 3.74 -16.42 7.06
CA GLY A 55 3.82 -17.20 5.83
C GLY A 55 5.25 -17.58 5.44
N TYR A 56 5.39 -18.30 4.33
CA TYR A 56 6.69 -18.68 3.76
C TYR A 56 7.64 -17.50 3.49
N CYS A 57 7.09 -16.30 3.26
CA CYS A 57 7.89 -15.10 3.05
C CYS A 57 8.56 -14.56 4.32
N GLN A 58 8.20 -15.08 5.50
CA GLN A 58 8.71 -14.62 6.80
C GLN A 58 8.47 -13.12 7.05
N ALA A 59 7.51 -12.53 6.35
CA ALA A 59 7.06 -11.16 6.54
C ALA A 59 5.77 -11.19 7.35
N GLY A 60 5.76 -10.44 8.46
CA GLY A 60 4.63 -10.18 9.32
C GLY A 60 4.47 -8.68 9.49
#